data_AF-A0A936VUE9-F1
#
_entry.id   AF-A0A936VUE9-F1
#
_cell.length_a   1.000
_cell.length_b   1.000
_cell.length_c   1.000
_cell.angle_alpha   90.00
_cell.angle_beta   90.00
_cell.angle_gamma   90.00
#
_symmetry.space_group_name_H-M   'P 1'
#
loop_
_entity.id
_entity.type
_entity.pdbx_description
1 polymer ?
#
loop_
_entity_poly.entity_id
_entity_poly.type
_entity_poly.pdbx_seq_one_letter_code
_entity_poly.pdbx_strand_id
1 'polypeptide(L)'
;MDNLGYESKNPKNILLKSGGYFFLLPVVSVVKELPNYCDFLSSHSLYNFLQGSYSKTDFFSPEDVSNYFTFYSKNSNVEFIRKILSKEFPDKDIVEIKVESIDLFKSSTIQKYEIIYNVSDFPNQEERSMFFERNPDLFPHVEWTCSDKFNDIEHPHYIAFNFNNLDQVKPFSKYLNDQYEFQISLDQIESKDNFAKVVNLTLSLSGMMLLFCVLSLVFYLNSIVISHLERMKPNIGTFMAFGLKQKYILQNYLLIVVVLLVLSSFLAFLLCLFIVFIIWLLKFKISIALFTIYLPILILITICIISYIAYRRIKKIVNNTPGDLVFER
;
A
#
# COMPACT_ATOMS: atom_id res chain seq x y z
N MET A 1 3.96 16.79 16.04
CA MET A 1 3.81 15.98 14.81
C MET A 1 3.52 14.56 15.26
N ASP A 2 2.25 14.19 15.22
CA ASP A 2 1.82 12.87 15.68
C ASP A 2 2.24 11.78 14.70
N ASN A 3 2.56 10.63 15.28
CA ASN A 3 3.13 9.42 14.70
C ASN A 3 2.58 9.08 13.29
N LEU A 4 3.37 9.32 12.23
CA LEU A 4 3.02 9.06 10.82
C LEU A 4 3.00 7.55 10.46
N GLY A 5 2.82 6.68 11.45
CA GLY A 5 2.18 5.37 11.27
C GLY A 5 3.06 4.23 10.77
N TYR A 6 4.39 4.36 10.79
CA TYR A 6 5.28 3.23 10.51
C TYR A 6 6.45 3.15 11.50
N GLU A 7 6.35 2.23 12.46
CA GLU A 7 7.48 1.80 13.29
C GLU A 7 8.40 0.89 12.47
N SER A 8 9.28 1.50 11.69
CA SER A 8 10.44 0.79 11.19
C SER A 8 11.55 0.86 12.24
N LYS A 9 12.35 -0.21 12.36
CA LYS A 9 13.60 -0.30 13.15
C LYS A 9 14.68 0.62 12.55
N ASN A 10 14.37 1.89 12.42
CA ASN A 10 14.84 2.78 11.37
C ASN A 10 16.34 3.12 11.44
N PRO A 11 16.94 3.45 10.27
CA PRO A 11 18.11 4.32 10.23
C PRO A 11 17.80 5.69 10.83
N LYS A 12 18.74 6.25 11.60
CA LYS A 12 18.50 7.44 12.42
C LYS A 12 18.72 8.75 11.67
N ASN A 13 19.62 8.76 10.68
CA ASN A 13 20.03 10.00 10.03
C ASN A 13 20.30 9.86 8.52
N ILE A 14 20.13 10.98 7.80
CA ILE A 14 20.49 11.15 6.38
C ILE A 14 21.66 12.12 6.30
N LEU A 15 22.67 11.77 5.49
CA LEU A 15 23.80 12.65 5.20
C LEU A 15 23.49 13.49 3.96
N LEU A 16 23.49 14.81 4.09
CA LEU A 16 23.24 15.77 3.02
C LEU A 16 24.51 16.61 2.76
N LYS A 17 24.88 16.77 1.50
CA LYS A 17 26.01 17.62 1.09
C LYS A 17 25.48 18.92 0.49
N SER A 18 25.88 20.07 1.02
CA SER A 18 25.57 21.38 0.46
C SER A 18 26.74 22.35 0.67
N GLY A 19 27.10 23.10 -0.36
CA GLY A 19 28.18 24.11 -0.30
C GLY A 19 29.56 23.59 0.11
N GLY A 20 29.85 22.29 -0.08
CA GLY A 20 31.10 21.65 0.37
C GLY A 20 31.06 21.06 1.79
N TYR A 21 30.01 21.35 2.55
CA TYR A 21 29.81 20.85 3.92
C TYR A 21 28.84 19.67 3.96
N PHE A 22 28.91 18.90 5.05
CA PHE A 22 28.09 17.73 5.29
C PHE A 22 27.20 17.92 6.52
N PHE A 23 25.90 17.76 6.32
CA PHE A 23 24.86 17.89 7.34
C PHE A 23 24.28 16.53 7.64
N LEU A 24 24.04 16.29 8.92
CA LEU A 24 23.42 15.06 9.40
C LEU A 24 21.99 15.41 9.85
N LEU A 25 21.01 14.94 9.08
CA LEU A 25 19.60 15.26 9.27
C LEU A 25 18.87 14.08 9.92
N PRO A 26 18.19 14.30 11.06
CA PRO A 26 17.46 13.23 11.73
C PRO A 26 16.22 12.82 10.92
N VAL A 27 15.98 11.51 10.82
CA VAL A 27 14.78 10.97 10.19
C VAL A 27 13.64 10.95 11.20
N VAL A 28 12.63 11.81 11.03
CA VAL A 28 11.49 11.92 11.95
C VAL A 28 10.51 10.76 11.78
N SER A 29 10.22 10.36 10.53
CA SER A 29 9.31 9.25 10.24
C SER A 29 9.61 8.65 8.88
N VAL A 30 9.23 7.37 8.71
CA VAL A 30 9.25 6.68 7.42
C VAL A 30 7.82 6.38 7.00
N VAL A 31 7.49 6.68 5.75
CA VAL A 31 6.16 6.47 5.17
C VAL A 31 6.21 5.32 4.16
N LYS A 32 5.05 4.69 3.92
CA LYS A 32 4.93 3.57 2.98
C LYS A 32 5.25 3.97 1.53
N GLU A 33 4.91 5.19 1.15
CA GLU A 33 5.08 5.71 -0.20
C GLU A 33 5.30 7.22 -0.15
N LEU A 34 6.24 7.70 -0.98
CA LEU A 34 6.50 9.10 -1.23
C LEU A 34 6.01 9.47 -2.63
N PRO A 35 5.73 10.76 -2.91
CA PRO A 35 5.43 11.20 -4.26
C PRO A 35 6.49 10.74 -5.27
N ASN A 36 6.07 10.53 -6.52
CA ASN A 36 6.97 10.11 -7.60
C ASN A 36 8.18 11.05 -7.70
N TYR A 37 9.37 10.47 -7.83
CA TYR A 37 10.67 11.17 -7.91
C TYR A 37 11.15 11.85 -6.62
N CYS A 38 10.55 11.57 -5.46
CA CYS A 38 11.03 12.05 -4.17
C CYS A 38 11.69 10.92 -3.36
N ASP A 39 12.96 11.11 -2.98
CA ASP A 39 13.68 10.18 -2.10
C ASP A 39 13.35 10.41 -0.60
N PHE A 40 13.05 11.65 -0.22
CA PHE A 40 12.62 12.04 1.12
C PHE A 40 11.80 13.34 1.08
N LEU A 41 11.12 13.67 2.18
CA LEU A 41 10.44 14.94 2.39
C LEU A 41 11.07 15.66 3.57
N SER A 42 11.21 16.97 3.47
CA SER A 42 11.74 17.83 4.52
C SER A 42 10.78 18.96 4.85
N SER A 43 10.99 19.59 6.01
CA SER A 43 10.36 20.87 6.34
C SER A 43 10.69 21.94 5.31
N HIS A 44 9.78 22.89 5.09
CA HIS A 44 9.99 24.08 4.27
C HIS A 44 11.19 24.91 4.76
N SER A 45 11.41 24.98 6.08
CA SER A 45 12.54 25.72 6.66
C SER A 45 13.90 25.18 6.19
N LEU A 46 14.07 23.85 6.12
CA LEU A 46 15.30 23.24 5.58
C LEU A 46 15.53 23.62 4.11
N TYR A 47 14.48 23.62 3.30
CA TYR A 47 14.57 24.03 1.90
C TYR A 47 15.04 25.48 1.77
N ASN A 48 14.43 26.39 2.56
CA ASN A 48 14.81 27.80 2.58
C ASN A 48 16.26 27.99 3.06
N PHE A 49 16.69 27.22 4.06
CA PHE A 49 18.08 27.27 4.54
C PHE A 49 19.10 26.83 3.51
N LEU A 50 18.77 25.81 2.70
CA LEU A 50 19.64 25.32 1.65
C LEU A 50 19.71 26.25 0.42
N GLN A 51 18.67 27.07 0.19
CA GLN A 51 18.67 28.05 -0.91
C GLN A 51 19.21 29.43 -0.51
N GLY A 52 19.07 29.83 0.75
CA GLY A 52 19.58 31.11 1.25
C GLY A 52 21.10 31.10 1.47
N SER A 53 21.72 32.28 1.44
CA SER A 53 23.13 32.42 1.85
C SER A 53 23.28 32.15 3.34
N TYR A 54 24.31 31.41 3.74
CA TYR A 54 24.54 31.02 5.15
C TYR A 54 24.59 32.21 6.12
N SER A 55 25.15 33.33 5.68
CA SER A 55 25.21 34.60 6.42
C SER A 55 23.85 35.26 6.67
N LYS A 56 22.81 34.89 5.90
CA LYS A 56 21.44 35.42 6.04
C LYS A 56 20.57 34.46 6.84
N THR A 57 20.83 33.16 6.73
CA THR A 57 20.01 32.11 7.33
C THR A 57 20.39 31.79 8.76
N ASP A 58 21.60 32.17 9.20
CA ASP A 58 22.21 31.74 10.46
C ASP A 58 22.19 30.19 10.60
N PHE A 59 22.12 29.46 9.47
CA PHE A 59 21.90 28.01 9.47
C PHE A 59 23.09 27.26 10.07
N PHE A 60 24.30 27.75 9.80
CA PHE A 60 25.52 27.38 10.51
C PHE A 60 26.52 28.54 10.47
N SER A 61 27.39 28.61 11.49
CA SER A 61 28.54 29.50 11.49
C SER A 61 29.80 28.69 11.12
N PRO A 62 30.56 29.09 10.09
CA PRO A 62 31.87 28.48 9.81
C PRO A 62 32.93 28.85 10.87
N GLU A 63 32.65 29.85 11.71
CA GLU A 63 33.51 30.29 12.80
C GLU A 63 33.14 29.56 14.09
N ASP A 64 33.57 28.30 14.21
CA ASP A 64 33.56 27.60 15.49
C ASP A 64 34.62 28.21 16.41
N VAL A 65 34.18 28.90 17.47
CA VAL A 65 35.07 29.47 18.52
C VAL A 65 35.52 28.38 19.52
N SER A 66 35.71 27.15 19.04
CA SER A 66 35.97 26.00 19.89
C SER A 66 37.34 25.39 19.60
N ASN A 67 37.92 24.71 20.59
CA ASN A 67 39.17 23.96 20.46
C ASN A 67 38.94 22.52 19.95
N TYR A 68 37.76 22.24 19.40
CA TYR A 68 37.37 20.95 18.86
C TYR A 68 37.48 20.98 17.34
N PHE A 69 38.22 20.02 16.79
CA PHE A 69 38.25 19.79 15.35
C PHE A 69 37.45 18.53 15.02
N THR A 70 36.27 18.75 14.43
CA THR A 70 35.28 17.70 14.23
C THR A 70 35.09 17.38 12.75
N PHE A 71 35.07 16.09 12.41
CA PHE A 71 34.76 15.63 11.06
C PHE A 71 34.21 14.20 11.05
N TYR A 72 33.65 13.79 9.92
CA TYR A 72 33.18 12.44 9.69
C TYR A 72 34.13 11.63 8.82
N SER A 73 34.26 10.34 9.11
CA SER A 73 34.99 9.38 8.28
C SER A 73 34.24 8.06 8.17
N LYS A 74 34.39 7.38 7.03
CA LYS A 74 33.96 6.00 6.87
C LYS A 74 34.93 5.01 7.55
N ASN A 75 36.15 5.45 7.87
CA ASN A 75 37.15 4.62 8.51
C ASN A 75 36.99 4.66 10.04
N SER A 76 36.91 3.49 10.66
CA SER A 76 36.81 3.34 12.12
C SER A 76 38.16 3.23 12.84
N ASN A 77 39.28 3.22 12.09
CA ASN A 77 40.60 3.08 12.68
C ASN A 77 41.14 4.42 13.21
N VAL A 78 41.11 4.59 14.53
CA VAL A 78 41.61 5.79 15.22
C VAL A 78 43.11 6.03 14.98
N GLU A 79 43.92 4.97 14.93
CA GLU A 79 45.37 5.08 14.70
C GLU A 79 45.69 5.56 13.29
N PHE A 80 44.84 5.20 12.32
CA PHE A 80 44.96 5.72 10.96
C PHE A 80 44.70 7.23 10.91
N ILE A 81 43.64 7.69 11.58
CA ILE A 81 43.32 9.11 11.68
C ILE A 81 44.42 9.88 12.44
N ARG A 82 44.91 9.33 13.56
CA ARG A 82 46.02 9.91 14.33
C ARG A 82 47.27 10.10 13.48
N LYS A 83 47.64 9.12 12.64
CA LYS A 83 48.77 9.23 11.71
C LYS A 83 48.60 10.34 10.69
N ILE A 84 47.40 10.48 10.10
CA ILE A 84 47.11 11.56 9.15
C ILE A 84 47.25 12.92 9.83
N LEU A 85 46.66 13.08 11.03
CA LEU A 85 46.74 14.33 11.78
C LEU A 85 48.18 14.67 12.15
N SER A 86 48.97 13.71 12.66
CA SER A 86 50.39 13.94 13.00
C SER A 86 51.26 14.29 11.80
N LYS A 87 50.85 13.88 10.59
CA LYS A 87 51.57 14.19 9.35
C LYS A 87 51.25 15.59 8.83
N GLU A 88 49.97 15.96 8.86
CA GLU A 88 49.52 17.28 8.38
C GLU A 88 49.77 18.38 9.41
N PHE A 89 49.77 18.04 10.71
CA PHE A 89 49.96 18.95 11.83
C PHE A 89 51.07 18.44 12.78
N PRO A 90 52.34 18.44 12.34
CA PRO A 90 53.45 17.89 13.13
C PRO A 90 53.73 18.69 14.41
N ASP A 91 53.44 19.99 14.41
CA ASP A 91 53.75 20.92 15.51
C ASP A 91 52.55 21.16 16.45
N LYS A 92 51.49 20.32 16.38
CA LYS A 92 50.25 20.52 17.14
C LYS A 92 49.96 19.34 18.05
N ASP A 93 49.85 19.61 19.34
CA ASP A 93 49.59 18.57 20.33
C ASP A 93 48.10 18.23 20.42
N ILE A 94 47.80 16.96 20.15
CA ILE A 94 46.45 16.38 20.27
C ILE A 94 46.27 15.89 21.71
N VAL A 95 45.34 16.49 22.45
CA VAL A 95 45.01 16.14 23.83
C VAL A 95 44.20 14.83 23.87
N GLU A 96 43.14 14.75 23.06
CA GLU A 96 42.22 13.61 23.06
C GLU A 96 41.57 13.45 21.67
N ILE A 97 41.21 12.21 21.31
CA ILE A 97 40.40 11.91 20.14
C ILE A 97 39.18 11.13 20.62
N LYS A 98 37.99 11.73 20.49
CA LYS A 98 36.71 11.07 20.76
C LYS A 98 36.10 10.58 19.46
N VAL A 99 35.47 9.40 19.52
CA VAL A 99 34.86 8.76 18.34
C VAL A 99 33.45 8.30 18.69
N GLU A 100 32.49 8.72 17.87
CA GLU A 100 31.09 8.35 17.99
C GLU A 100 30.61 7.68 16.69
N SER A 101 30.00 6.49 16.80
CA SER A 101 29.43 5.78 15.67
C SER A 101 27.99 6.22 15.40
N ILE A 102 27.71 6.66 14.18
CA ILE A 102 26.39 7.14 13.76
C ILE A 102 25.81 6.23 12.68
N ASP A 103 24.58 5.76 12.90
CA ASP A 103 23.82 4.95 11.95
C ASP A 103 23.17 5.82 10.86
N LEU A 104 23.48 5.53 9.59
CA LEU A 104 22.91 6.20 8.42
C LEU A 104 21.81 5.37 7.74
N PHE A 105 21.02 6.05 6.91
CA PHE A 105 20.10 5.45 5.96
C PHE A 105 20.78 4.36 5.10
N LYS A 106 20.10 3.21 4.93
CA LYS A 106 20.59 1.98 4.25
C LYS A 106 21.70 1.19 4.98
N SER A 107 21.73 1.23 6.31
CA SER A 107 22.61 0.38 7.14
C SER A 107 24.11 0.63 6.95
N SER A 108 24.49 1.86 6.62
CA SER A 108 25.89 2.27 6.65
C SER A 108 26.18 3.01 7.95
N THR A 109 27.35 2.79 8.54
CA THR A 109 27.79 3.52 9.74
C THR A 109 28.85 4.54 9.34
N ILE A 110 28.78 5.74 9.89
CA ILE A 110 29.82 6.75 9.77
C ILE A 110 30.36 7.09 11.16
N GLN A 111 31.65 7.38 11.25
CA GLN A 111 32.31 7.71 12.51
C GLN A 111 32.49 9.21 12.59
N LYS A 112 31.98 9.83 13.65
CA LYS A 112 32.26 11.23 14.00
C LYS A 112 33.50 11.25 14.87
N TYR A 113 34.55 11.91 14.38
CA TYR A 113 35.78 12.17 15.13
C TYR A 113 35.72 13.58 15.68
N GLU A 114 35.99 13.72 16.97
CA GLU A 114 36.14 14.99 17.67
C GLU A 114 37.54 15.03 18.27
N ILE A 115 38.39 15.89 17.73
CA ILE A 115 39.80 16.00 18.12
C ILE A 115 39.96 17.24 18.99
N ILE A 116 40.46 17.04 20.19
CA ILE A 116 40.68 18.10 21.17
C ILE A 116 42.14 18.55 21.05
N TYR A 117 42.36 19.81 20.70
CA TYR A 117 43.66 20.45 20.74
C TYR A 117 43.81 21.32 21.99
N ASN A 118 45.06 21.60 22.36
CA ASN A 118 45.34 22.70 23.25
C ASN A 118 44.99 24.03 22.56
N VAL A 119 44.55 25.03 23.32
CA VAL A 119 44.01 26.29 22.79
C VAL A 119 45.02 27.04 21.91
N SER A 120 46.31 26.95 22.23
CA SER A 120 47.40 27.54 21.45
C SER A 120 47.69 26.82 20.14
N ASP A 121 47.32 25.54 20.05
CA ASP A 121 47.77 24.62 18.99
C ASP A 121 46.62 24.24 18.06
N PHE A 122 45.49 24.94 18.14
CA PHE A 122 44.32 24.66 17.30
C PHE A 122 44.60 25.02 15.83
N PRO A 123 44.24 24.15 14.85
CA PRO A 123 44.32 24.46 13.43
C PRO A 123 43.49 25.68 13.02
N ASN A 124 44.12 26.64 12.34
CA ASN A 124 43.43 27.81 11.81
C ASN A 124 42.53 27.41 10.62
N GLN A 125 41.69 28.32 10.14
CA GLN A 125 40.73 28.02 9.09
C GLN A 125 41.37 27.59 7.76
N GLU A 126 42.49 28.21 7.37
CA GLU A 126 43.21 27.86 6.13
C GLU A 126 43.81 26.45 6.19
N GLU A 127 44.46 26.12 7.31
CA GLU A 127 45.02 24.80 7.59
C GLU A 127 43.95 23.70 7.58
N ARG A 128 42.79 23.95 8.21
CA ARG A 128 41.64 23.02 8.17
C ARG A 128 41.10 22.86 6.75
N SER A 129 41.05 23.93 5.97
CA SER A 129 40.56 23.88 4.60
C SER A 129 41.49 23.05 3.71
N MET A 130 42.80 23.29 3.78
CA MET A 130 43.81 22.51 3.07
C MET A 130 43.82 21.03 3.48
N PHE A 131 43.57 20.74 4.76
CA PHE A 131 43.47 19.36 5.25
C PHE A 131 42.36 18.58 4.54
N PHE A 132 41.16 19.16 4.40
CA PHE A 132 40.04 18.49 3.72
C PHE A 132 40.24 18.41 2.21
N GLU A 133 40.89 19.40 1.59
CA GLU A 133 41.25 19.32 0.16
C GLU A 133 42.22 18.16 -0.13
N ARG A 134 43.17 17.90 0.77
CA ARG A 134 44.14 16.79 0.64
C ARG A 134 43.57 15.43 1.05
N ASN A 135 42.51 15.41 1.85
CA ASN A 135 41.88 14.20 2.38
C ASN A 135 40.38 14.17 2.03
N PRO A 136 40.01 13.93 0.75
CA PRO A 136 38.63 14.00 0.29
C PRO A 136 37.69 12.92 0.88
N ASP A 137 38.26 11.89 1.50
CA ASP A 137 37.53 10.84 2.21
C ASP A 137 37.07 11.26 3.62
N LEU A 138 37.52 12.43 4.09
CA LEU A 138 37.12 13.04 5.36
C LEU A 138 36.13 14.17 5.07
N PHE A 139 35.06 14.20 5.84
CA PHE A 139 33.95 15.12 5.61
C PHE A 139 33.86 16.14 6.76
N PRO A 140 33.98 17.45 6.51
CA PRO A 140 33.90 18.45 7.56
C PRO A 140 32.54 18.36 8.27
N HIS A 141 32.58 18.33 9.60
CA HIS A 141 31.39 18.44 10.42
C HIS A 141 31.01 19.90 10.59
N VAL A 142 29.72 20.19 10.58
CA VAL A 142 29.18 21.51 10.85
C VAL A 142 28.00 21.35 11.80
N GLU A 143 28.03 22.09 12.90
CA GLU A 143 26.86 22.25 13.77
C GLU A 143 25.86 23.20 13.10
N TRP A 144 24.61 22.75 13.00
CA TRP A 144 23.54 23.52 12.39
C TRP A 144 22.45 23.78 13.42
N THR A 145 21.83 24.96 13.32
CA THR A 145 20.77 25.38 14.24
C THR A 145 19.46 25.58 13.51
N CYS A 146 18.36 25.12 14.12
CA CYS A 146 17.02 25.47 13.67
C CYS A 146 16.72 26.92 14.06
N SER A 147 16.32 27.73 13.08
CA SER A 147 15.85 29.10 13.28
C SER A 147 14.42 29.22 12.78
N ASP A 148 13.53 29.81 13.57
CA ASP A 148 12.12 30.03 13.16
C ASP A 148 11.97 31.18 12.14
N LYS A 149 13.06 31.87 11.79
CA LYS A 149 13.05 33.04 10.91
C LYS A 149 12.62 32.74 9.45
N PHE A 150 12.57 31.48 9.03
CA PHE A 150 12.32 31.06 7.64
C PHE A 150 11.22 30.00 7.51
N ASN A 151 10.15 30.14 8.30
CA ASN A 151 9.02 29.20 8.27
C ASN A 151 8.05 29.44 7.09
N ASP A 152 8.17 30.54 6.36
CA ASP A 152 7.34 30.83 5.18
C ASP A 152 7.91 30.23 3.89
N ILE A 153 7.06 29.82 2.96
CA ILE A 153 7.48 29.30 1.65
C ILE A 153 7.78 30.50 0.73
N GLU A 154 9.06 30.84 0.56
CA GLU A 154 9.49 31.86 -0.39
C GLU A 154 9.83 31.22 -1.75
N HIS A 155 9.14 31.63 -2.82
CA HIS A 155 9.42 31.25 -4.21
C HIS A 155 9.42 29.72 -4.50
N PRO A 156 8.29 29.02 -4.35
CA PRO A 156 8.24 27.59 -4.63
C PRO A 156 8.44 27.29 -6.13
N HIS A 157 9.32 26.33 -6.46
CA HIS A 157 9.47 25.84 -7.84
C HIS A 157 8.22 25.07 -8.32
N TYR A 158 7.50 24.42 -7.40
CA TYR A 158 6.31 23.64 -7.69
C TYR A 158 5.25 23.89 -6.62
N ILE A 159 3.99 23.93 -7.04
CA ILE A 159 2.84 23.99 -6.16
C ILE A 159 2.05 22.70 -6.34
N ALA A 160 1.83 21.97 -5.25
CA ALA A 160 1.04 20.75 -5.24
C ALA A 160 -0.36 21.05 -4.69
N PHE A 161 -1.38 20.64 -5.44
CA PHE A 161 -2.78 20.74 -5.02
C PHE A 161 -3.30 19.33 -4.73
N ASN A 162 -3.90 19.15 -3.56
CA ASN A 162 -4.54 17.90 -3.18
C ASN A 162 -6.04 17.98 -3.47
N PHE A 163 -6.57 17.00 -4.20
CA PHE A 163 -7.99 16.89 -4.53
C PHE A 163 -8.58 15.62 -3.90
N ASN A 164 -9.68 15.77 -3.17
CA ASN A 164 -10.42 14.63 -2.62
C ASN A 164 -11.21 13.87 -3.69
N ASN A 165 -11.47 14.49 -4.85
CA ASN A 165 -12.16 13.86 -5.98
C ASN A 165 -11.41 14.17 -7.29
N LEU A 166 -11.11 13.11 -8.07
CA LEU A 166 -10.46 13.19 -9.37
C LEU A 166 -11.26 14.04 -10.39
N ASP A 167 -12.59 14.08 -10.24
CA ASP A 167 -13.48 14.85 -11.11
C ASP A 167 -13.23 16.36 -11.02
N GLN A 168 -12.68 16.85 -9.90
CA GLN A 168 -12.41 18.27 -9.68
C GLN A 168 -11.13 18.76 -10.36
N VAL A 169 -10.27 17.84 -10.80
CA VAL A 169 -8.99 18.20 -11.40
C VAL A 169 -9.17 18.79 -12.81
N LYS A 170 -10.14 18.28 -13.59
CA LYS A 170 -10.45 18.82 -14.93
C LYS A 170 -11.03 20.25 -14.87
N PRO A 171 -12.05 20.55 -14.04
CA PRO A 171 -12.52 21.92 -13.84
C PRO A 171 -11.43 22.87 -13.33
N PHE A 172 -10.58 22.43 -12.40
CA PHE A 172 -9.48 23.23 -11.88
C PHE A 172 -8.43 23.54 -12.95
N SER A 173 -8.02 22.54 -13.72
CA SER A 173 -7.09 22.73 -14.84
C SER A 173 -7.68 23.67 -15.89
N LYS A 174 -8.98 23.58 -16.16
CA LYS A 174 -9.67 24.50 -17.06
C LYS A 174 -9.68 25.92 -16.50
N TYR A 175 -10.00 26.09 -15.22
CA TYR A 175 -9.97 27.39 -14.54
C TYR A 175 -8.58 28.05 -14.63
N LEU A 176 -7.51 27.29 -14.38
CA LEU A 176 -6.15 27.81 -14.47
C LEU A 176 -5.76 28.21 -15.90
N ASN A 177 -6.17 27.43 -16.89
CA ASN A 177 -5.93 27.77 -18.28
C ASN A 177 -6.74 29.00 -18.71
N ASP A 178 -8.01 29.10 -18.31
CA ASP A 178 -8.91 30.18 -18.72
C ASP A 178 -8.59 31.52 -18.03
N GLN A 179 -8.09 31.50 -16.78
CA GLN A 179 -7.80 32.73 -16.01
C GLN A 179 -6.33 33.15 -16.04
N TYR A 180 -5.41 32.19 -16.13
CA TYR A 180 -3.98 32.42 -15.98
C TYR A 180 -3.15 31.91 -17.16
N GLU A 181 -3.80 31.42 -18.23
CA GLU A 181 -3.15 30.81 -19.41
C GLU A 181 -2.19 29.67 -19.03
N PHE A 182 -2.44 29.03 -17.88
CA PHE A 182 -1.56 28.03 -17.31
C PHE A 182 -2.06 26.61 -17.68
N GLN A 183 -1.34 25.95 -18.57
CA GLN A 183 -1.67 24.60 -19.03
C GLN A 183 -1.07 23.53 -18.13
N ILE A 184 -1.94 22.68 -17.58
CA ILE A 184 -1.55 21.50 -16.80
C ILE A 184 -1.68 20.26 -17.69
N SER A 185 -0.65 19.42 -17.76
CA SER A 185 -0.76 18.09 -18.38
C SER A 185 -1.68 17.20 -17.53
N LEU A 186 -2.77 16.73 -18.14
CA LEU A 186 -3.77 15.88 -17.50
C LEU A 186 -3.59 14.39 -17.84
N ASP A 187 -2.52 14.00 -18.53
CA ASP A 187 -2.34 12.66 -19.09
C ASP A 187 -2.44 11.55 -18.02
N GLN A 188 -1.87 11.79 -16.84
CA GLN A 188 -1.94 10.86 -15.71
C GLN A 188 -3.33 10.78 -15.05
N ILE A 189 -4.12 11.85 -15.14
CA ILE A 189 -5.47 11.90 -14.57
C ILE A 189 -6.47 11.26 -15.53
N GLU A 190 -6.33 11.53 -16.83
CA GLU A 190 -7.17 10.92 -17.86
C GLU A 190 -6.96 9.42 -17.95
N SER A 191 -5.72 8.94 -17.84
CA SER A 191 -5.45 7.49 -17.77
C SER A 191 -6.12 6.82 -16.54
N LYS A 192 -6.13 7.48 -15.38
CA LYS A 192 -6.82 6.99 -14.18
C LYS A 192 -8.35 7.00 -14.34
N ASP A 193 -8.92 8.05 -14.93
CA ASP A 193 -10.35 8.13 -15.24
C ASP A 193 -10.77 7.04 -16.26
N ASN A 194 -9.96 6.82 -17.29
CA ASN A 194 -10.18 5.74 -18.26
C ASN A 194 -10.11 4.36 -17.60
N PHE A 195 -9.17 4.15 -16.68
CA PHE A 195 -9.11 2.91 -15.91
C PHE A 195 -10.38 2.70 -15.06
N ALA A 196 -10.88 3.74 -14.38
CA ALA A 196 -12.11 3.67 -13.61
C ALA A 196 -13.32 3.29 -14.49
N LYS A 197 -13.42 3.85 -15.71
CA LYS A 197 -14.44 3.48 -16.68
C LYS A 197 -14.35 2.01 -17.09
N VAL A 198 -13.14 1.50 -17.36
CA VAL A 198 -12.91 0.08 -17.68
C VAL A 198 -13.31 -0.83 -16.52
N VAL A 199 -12.99 -0.44 -15.28
CA VAL A 199 -13.42 -1.17 -14.08
C VAL A 199 -14.95 -1.24 -14.00
N ASN A 200 -15.64 -0.13 -14.23
CA ASN A 200 -17.12 -0.11 -14.20
C ASN A 200 -17.74 -0.99 -15.29
N LEU A 201 -17.19 -0.98 -16.51
CA LEU A 201 -17.62 -1.88 -17.58
C LEU A 201 -17.41 -3.35 -17.22
N THR A 202 -16.25 -3.67 -16.62
CA THR A 202 -15.91 -5.02 -16.20
C THR A 202 -16.81 -5.51 -15.06
N LEU A 203 -17.11 -4.64 -14.08
CA LEU A 203 -18.06 -4.94 -13.00
C LEU A 203 -19.47 -5.18 -13.53
N SER A 204 -19.93 -4.35 -14.48
CA SER A 204 -21.22 -4.52 -15.14
C SER A 204 -21.30 -5.88 -15.86
N LEU A 205 -20.29 -6.21 -16.66
CA LEU A 205 -20.22 -7.49 -17.36
C LEU A 205 -20.19 -8.68 -16.38
N SER A 206 -19.40 -8.59 -15.32
CA SER A 206 -19.36 -9.61 -14.26
C SER A 206 -20.73 -9.79 -13.60
N GLY A 207 -21.46 -8.70 -13.36
CA GLY A 207 -22.83 -8.75 -12.83
C GLY A 207 -23.81 -9.45 -13.77
N MET A 208 -23.75 -9.14 -15.08
CA MET A 208 -24.57 -9.80 -16.10
C MET A 208 -24.29 -11.29 -16.19
N MET A 209 -23.01 -11.69 -16.14
CA MET A 209 -22.61 -13.09 -16.14
C MET A 209 -23.12 -13.84 -14.90
N LEU A 210 -22.99 -13.24 -13.71
CA LEU A 210 -23.50 -13.82 -12.48
C LEU A 210 -25.02 -14.04 -12.57
N LEU A 211 -25.76 -13.01 -13.02
CA LEU A 211 -27.21 -13.11 -13.21
C LEU A 211 -27.58 -14.21 -14.20
N PHE A 212 -26.86 -14.31 -15.32
CA PHE A 212 -27.07 -15.35 -16.31
C PHE A 212 -26.82 -16.76 -15.74
N CYS A 213 -25.77 -16.95 -14.94
CA CYS A 213 -25.49 -18.22 -14.28
C CYS A 213 -26.60 -18.62 -13.30
N VAL A 214 -27.10 -17.68 -12.48
CA VAL A 214 -28.17 -17.96 -11.52
C VAL A 214 -29.47 -18.33 -12.24
N LEU A 215 -29.85 -17.60 -13.29
CA LEU A 215 -31.04 -17.91 -14.08
C LEU A 215 -30.94 -19.27 -14.78
N SER A 216 -29.81 -19.54 -15.40
CA SER A 216 -29.53 -20.82 -16.05
C SER A 216 -29.65 -21.99 -15.07
N LEU A 217 -29.08 -21.85 -13.86
CA LEU A 217 -29.16 -22.84 -12.80
C LEU A 217 -30.61 -23.07 -12.35
N VAL A 218 -31.38 -21.99 -12.16
CA VAL A 218 -32.80 -22.07 -11.80
C VAL A 218 -33.62 -22.79 -12.88
N PHE A 219 -33.40 -22.49 -14.16
CA PHE A 219 -34.11 -23.17 -15.26
C PHE A 219 -33.76 -24.64 -15.34
N TYR A 220 -32.47 -24.98 -15.23
CA TYR A 220 -31.98 -26.35 -15.27
C TYR A 220 -32.58 -27.19 -14.14
N LEU A 221 -32.53 -26.70 -12.90
CA LEU A 221 -33.09 -27.41 -11.75
C LEU A 221 -34.61 -27.55 -11.83
N ASN A 222 -35.31 -26.51 -12.30
CA ASN A 222 -36.74 -26.61 -12.52
C ASN A 222 -37.08 -27.70 -13.54
N SER A 223 -36.32 -27.79 -14.65
CA SER A 223 -36.53 -28.81 -15.66
C SER A 223 -36.36 -30.22 -15.09
N ILE A 224 -35.30 -30.45 -14.30
CA ILE A 224 -35.05 -31.76 -13.65
C ILE A 224 -36.14 -32.11 -12.64
N VAL A 225 -36.47 -31.18 -11.74
CA VAL A 225 -37.46 -31.43 -10.68
C VAL A 225 -38.84 -31.70 -11.28
N ILE A 226 -39.26 -30.92 -12.28
CA ILE A 226 -40.54 -31.12 -12.96
C ILE A 226 -40.54 -32.46 -13.69
N SER A 227 -39.51 -32.77 -14.47
CA SER A 227 -39.41 -34.03 -15.21
C SER A 227 -39.50 -35.24 -14.28
N HIS A 228 -38.80 -35.19 -13.14
CA HIS A 228 -38.87 -36.26 -12.13
C HIS A 228 -40.26 -36.35 -11.48
N LEU A 229 -40.86 -35.22 -11.10
CA LEU A 229 -42.19 -35.20 -10.50
C LEU A 229 -43.26 -35.72 -11.46
N GLU A 230 -43.21 -35.31 -12.73
CA GLU A 230 -44.15 -35.77 -13.75
C GLU A 230 -44.10 -37.30 -13.91
N ARG A 231 -42.89 -37.87 -14.01
CA ARG A 231 -42.72 -39.32 -14.06
C ARG A 231 -43.20 -40.04 -12.80
N MET A 232 -43.18 -39.36 -11.65
CA MET A 232 -43.57 -39.94 -10.36
C MET A 232 -45.01 -39.59 -9.95
N LYS A 233 -45.76 -38.79 -10.72
CA LYS A 233 -47.14 -38.39 -10.40
C LYS A 233 -48.04 -39.58 -10.04
N PRO A 234 -48.04 -40.71 -10.78
CA PRO A 234 -48.90 -41.85 -10.44
C PRO A 234 -48.55 -42.47 -9.07
N ASN A 235 -47.25 -42.58 -8.76
CA ASN A 235 -46.78 -43.09 -7.47
C ASN A 235 -47.16 -42.14 -6.33
N ILE A 236 -47.01 -40.83 -6.55
CA ILE A 236 -47.40 -39.79 -5.59
C ILE A 236 -48.92 -39.83 -5.34
N GLY A 237 -49.73 -39.96 -6.39
CA GLY A 237 -51.18 -40.10 -6.29
C GLY A 237 -51.59 -41.37 -5.52
N THR A 238 -50.89 -42.48 -5.77
CA THR A 238 -51.08 -43.75 -5.05
C THR A 238 -50.74 -43.61 -3.55
N PHE A 239 -49.63 -42.95 -3.20
CA PHE A 239 -49.29 -42.68 -1.81
C PHE A 239 -50.33 -41.79 -1.12
N MET A 240 -50.88 -40.80 -1.81
CA MET A 240 -51.97 -39.99 -1.26
C MET A 240 -53.26 -40.79 -1.09
N ALA A 241 -53.58 -41.69 -2.02
CA ALA A 241 -54.72 -42.60 -1.91
C ALA A 241 -54.58 -43.56 -0.71
N PHE A 242 -53.35 -43.97 -0.37
CA PHE A 242 -53.04 -44.72 0.86
C PHE A 242 -53.01 -43.87 2.14
N GLY A 243 -53.39 -42.59 2.08
CA GLY A 243 -53.54 -41.72 3.24
C GLY A 243 -52.30 -40.91 3.62
N LEU A 244 -51.27 -40.85 2.77
CA LEU A 244 -50.10 -40.01 3.02
C LEU A 244 -50.47 -38.53 2.90
N LYS A 245 -50.25 -37.75 3.97
CA LYS A 245 -50.54 -36.30 3.94
C LYS A 245 -49.61 -35.61 2.94
N GLN A 246 -50.18 -34.79 2.08
CA GLN A 246 -49.49 -33.95 1.10
C GLN A 246 -48.29 -33.16 1.69
N LYS A 247 -48.39 -32.68 2.93
CA LYS A 247 -47.30 -31.96 3.60
C LYS A 247 -46.00 -32.78 3.69
N TYR A 248 -46.10 -34.09 3.94
CA TYR A 248 -44.93 -34.96 4.03
C TYR A 248 -44.25 -35.15 2.67
N ILE A 249 -45.04 -35.28 1.62
CA ILE A 249 -44.54 -35.39 0.24
C ILE A 249 -43.74 -34.11 -0.10
N LEU A 250 -44.35 -32.94 0.14
CA LEU A 250 -43.71 -31.65 -0.12
C LEU A 250 -42.40 -31.46 0.66
N GLN A 251 -42.39 -31.81 1.96
CA GLN A 251 -41.20 -31.69 2.80
C GLN A 251 -40.06 -32.62 2.35
N ASN A 252 -40.37 -33.88 2.03
CA ASN A 252 -39.36 -34.84 1.57
C ASN A 252 -38.74 -34.42 0.24
N TYR A 253 -39.55 -33.98 -0.73
CA TYR A 253 -39.02 -33.49 -2.01
C TYR A 253 -38.17 -32.23 -1.85
N LEU A 254 -38.57 -31.29 -0.99
CA LEU A 254 -37.74 -30.13 -0.68
C LEU A 254 -36.41 -30.49 0.00
N LEU A 255 -36.44 -31.45 0.94
CA LEU A 255 -35.23 -31.93 1.60
C LEU A 255 -34.26 -32.51 0.58
N ILE A 256 -34.74 -33.34 -0.36
CA ILE A 256 -33.92 -33.91 -1.44
C ILE A 256 -33.28 -32.80 -2.28
N VAL A 257 -34.04 -31.78 -2.68
CA VAL A 257 -33.52 -30.64 -3.46
C VAL A 257 -32.42 -29.90 -2.69
N VAL A 258 -32.65 -29.60 -1.41
CA VAL A 258 -31.67 -28.88 -0.58
C VAL A 258 -30.40 -29.72 -0.38
N VAL A 259 -30.53 -31.02 -0.09
CA VAL A 259 -29.37 -31.92 0.08
C VAL A 259 -28.55 -32.00 -1.20
N LEU A 260 -29.21 -32.11 -2.36
CA LEU A 260 -28.52 -32.15 -3.65
C LEU A 260 -27.74 -30.85 -3.90
N LEU A 261 -28.36 -29.69 -3.65
CA LEU A 261 -27.71 -28.39 -3.78
C LEU A 261 -26.48 -28.26 -2.87
N VAL A 262 -26.59 -28.65 -1.60
CA VAL A 262 -25.48 -28.58 -0.64
C VAL A 262 -24.33 -29.48 -1.07
N LEU A 263 -24.62 -30.71 -1.50
CA LEU A 263 -23.60 -31.64 -2.00
C LEU A 263 -22.92 -31.11 -3.27
N SER A 264 -23.69 -30.56 -4.20
CA SER A 264 -23.14 -29.95 -5.42
C SER A 264 -22.25 -28.75 -5.10
N SER A 265 -22.67 -27.87 -4.19
CA SER A 265 -21.86 -26.74 -3.74
C SER A 265 -20.57 -27.19 -3.05
N PHE A 266 -20.63 -28.26 -2.25
CA PHE A 266 -19.44 -28.84 -1.62
C PHE A 266 -18.47 -29.42 -2.65
N LEU A 267 -18.95 -30.16 -3.65
CA LEU A 267 -18.12 -30.66 -4.76
C LEU A 267 -17.49 -29.51 -5.55
N ALA A 268 -18.25 -28.46 -5.85
CA ALA A 268 -17.75 -27.29 -6.56
C ALA A 268 -16.63 -26.59 -5.78
N PHE A 269 -16.77 -26.50 -4.45
CA PHE A 269 -15.73 -25.95 -3.58
C PHE A 269 -14.43 -26.78 -3.63
N LEU A 270 -14.54 -28.12 -3.59
CA LEU A 270 -13.38 -29.00 -3.74
C LEU A 270 -12.68 -28.83 -5.09
N LEU A 271 -13.46 -28.70 -6.18
CA LEU A 271 -12.90 -28.43 -7.51
C LEU A 271 -12.18 -27.07 -7.56
N CYS A 272 -12.73 -26.03 -6.94
CA CYS A 272 -12.05 -24.73 -6.84
C CYS A 272 -10.72 -24.83 -6.08
N LEU A 273 -10.67 -25.57 -4.96
CA LEU A 273 -9.41 -25.81 -4.24
C LEU A 273 -8.39 -26.54 -5.11
N PHE A 274 -8.84 -27.52 -5.90
CA PHE A 274 -7.99 -28.22 -6.85
C PHE A 274 -7.41 -27.28 -7.93
N ILE A 275 -8.23 -26.38 -8.49
CA ILE A 275 -7.75 -25.38 -9.47
C ILE A 275 -6.71 -24.45 -8.84
N VAL A 276 -6.92 -23.98 -7.60
CA VAL A 276 -5.94 -23.14 -6.90
C VAL A 276 -4.62 -23.89 -6.68
N PHE A 277 -4.70 -25.17 -6.34
CA PHE A 277 -3.51 -26.02 -6.22
C PHE A 277 -2.74 -26.12 -7.54
N ILE A 278 -3.43 -26.27 -8.68
CA ILE A 278 -2.79 -26.30 -10.01
C ILE A 278 -2.14 -24.94 -10.36
N ILE A 279 -2.79 -23.82 -10.06
CA ILE A 279 -2.24 -22.48 -10.30
C ILE A 279 -0.96 -22.26 -9.47
N TRP A 280 -0.97 -22.70 -8.22
CA TRP A 280 0.19 -22.68 -7.34
C TRP A 280 1.34 -23.54 -7.91
N LEU A 281 1.03 -24.76 -8.38
CA LEU A 281 2.00 -25.67 -8.98
C LEU A 281 2.66 -25.05 -10.23
N LEU A 282 1.89 -24.34 -11.06
CA LEU A 282 2.35 -23.66 -12.27
C LEU A 282 3.05 -22.31 -11.99
N LYS A 283 3.16 -21.88 -10.73
CA LYS A 283 3.78 -20.61 -10.31
C LYS A 283 3.20 -19.36 -10.98
N PHE A 284 1.92 -19.40 -11.36
CA PHE A 284 1.25 -18.20 -11.84
C PHE A 284 1.06 -17.20 -10.70
N LYS A 285 1.40 -15.93 -10.95
CA LYS A 285 1.20 -14.82 -10.00
C LYS A 285 -0.25 -14.32 -10.01
N ILE A 286 -1.21 -15.23 -9.83
CA ILE A 286 -2.63 -14.91 -9.77
C ILE A 286 -3.11 -15.17 -8.35
N SER A 287 -3.65 -14.14 -7.70
CA SER A 287 -4.27 -14.27 -6.38
C SER A 287 -5.76 -14.54 -6.55
N ILE A 288 -6.24 -15.67 -6.01
CA ILE A 288 -7.67 -16.02 -5.99
C ILE A 288 -8.14 -15.97 -4.54
N ALA A 289 -9.07 -15.06 -4.24
CA ALA A 289 -9.61 -14.88 -2.91
C ALA A 289 -10.78 -15.87 -2.64
N LEU A 290 -10.46 -17.13 -2.36
CA LEU A 290 -11.47 -18.16 -2.05
C LEU A 290 -12.15 -17.96 -0.69
N PHE A 291 -11.45 -17.41 0.30
CA PHE A 291 -11.93 -17.30 1.68
C PHE A 291 -12.52 -15.93 1.98
N THR A 292 -13.47 -15.49 1.15
CA THR A 292 -14.14 -14.21 1.32
C THR A 292 -15.57 -14.43 1.85
N ILE A 293 -16.00 -13.64 2.84
CA ILE A 293 -17.32 -13.76 3.50
C ILE A 293 -18.49 -13.62 2.52
N TYR A 294 -18.31 -12.90 1.40
CA TYR A 294 -19.35 -12.68 0.41
C TYR A 294 -19.75 -13.96 -0.35
N LEU A 295 -18.82 -14.91 -0.53
CA LEU A 295 -19.08 -16.17 -1.26
C LEU A 295 -20.09 -17.09 -0.56
N PRO A 296 -19.95 -17.45 0.72
CA PRO A 296 -20.94 -18.29 1.40
C PRO A 296 -22.31 -17.59 1.49
N ILE A 297 -22.34 -16.26 1.63
CA ILE A 297 -23.59 -15.48 1.60
C ILE A 297 -24.28 -15.62 0.24
N LEU A 298 -23.53 -15.48 -0.87
CA LEU A 298 -24.07 -15.64 -2.22
C LEU A 298 -24.60 -17.06 -2.47
N ILE A 299 -23.88 -18.09 -2.01
CA ILE A 299 -24.33 -19.49 -2.12
C ILE A 299 -25.61 -19.70 -1.32
N LEU A 300 -25.70 -19.17 -0.10
CA LEU A 300 -26.91 -19.26 0.71
C LEU A 300 -28.11 -18.61 0.02
N ILE A 301 -27.93 -17.39 -0.53
CA ILE A 301 -28.98 -16.67 -1.26
C ILE A 301 -29.44 -17.49 -2.48
N THR A 302 -28.52 -18.05 -3.26
CA THR A 302 -28.88 -18.85 -4.44
C THR A 302 -29.64 -20.13 -4.06
N ILE A 303 -29.20 -20.85 -3.02
CA ILE A 303 -29.92 -22.01 -2.48
C ILE A 303 -31.34 -21.63 -2.04
N CYS A 304 -31.49 -20.50 -1.34
CA CYS A 304 -32.81 -20.01 -0.90
C CYS A 304 -33.73 -19.70 -2.10
N ILE A 305 -33.23 -18.99 -3.12
CA ILE A 305 -34.01 -18.64 -4.32
C ILE A 305 -34.46 -19.92 -5.04
N ILE A 306 -33.55 -20.86 -5.27
CA ILE A 306 -33.84 -22.11 -5.97
C ILE A 306 -34.86 -22.94 -5.19
N SER A 307 -34.65 -23.10 -3.88
CA SER A 307 -35.54 -23.88 -3.01
C SER A 307 -36.94 -23.27 -2.95
N TYR A 308 -37.04 -21.93 -2.96
CA TYR A 308 -38.32 -21.22 -3.02
C TYR A 308 -39.09 -21.48 -4.32
N ILE A 309 -38.39 -21.44 -5.45
CA ILE A 309 -39.00 -21.71 -6.75
C ILE A 309 -39.43 -23.19 -6.85
N ALA A 310 -38.58 -24.11 -6.39
CA ALA A 310 -38.90 -25.53 -6.31
C ALA A 310 -40.14 -25.78 -5.44
N TYR A 311 -40.22 -25.15 -4.26
CA TYR A 311 -41.40 -25.23 -3.38
C TYR A 311 -42.68 -24.82 -4.08
N ARG A 312 -42.68 -23.66 -4.77
CA ARG A 312 -43.86 -23.18 -5.51
C ARG A 312 -44.30 -24.18 -6.57
N ARG A 313 -43.35 -24.79 -7.29
CA ARG A 313 -43.64 -25.76 -8.35
C ARG A 313 -44.15 -27.10 -7.81
N ILE A 314 -43.47 -27.68 -6.82
CA ILE A 314 -43.89 -28.94 -6.18
C ILE A 314 -45.28 -28.78 -5.58
N LYS A 315 -45.51 -27.68 -4.83
CA LYS A 315 -46.82 -27.41 -4.23
C LYS A 315 -47.94 -27.36 -5.27
N LYS A 316 -47.68 -26.77 -6.45
CA LYS A 316 -48.65 -26.73 -7.55
C LYS A 316 -49.04 -28.13 -8.03
N ILE A 317 -48.07 -29.05 -8.15
CA ILE A 317 -48.31 -30.42 -8.63
C ILE A 317 -49.01 -31.27 -7.56
N VAL A 318 -48.53 -31.21 -6.32
CA VAL A 318 -49.06 -32.06 -5.23
C VAL A 318 -50.46 -31.62 -4.80
N ASN A 319 -50.88 -30.37 -5.08
CA ASN A 319 -52.23 -29.87 -4.78
C ASN A 319 -53.33 -30.50 -5.66
N ASN A 320 -52.99 -31.26 -6.71
CA ASN A 320 -53.97 -31.96 -7.53
C ASN A 320 -54.60 -33.13 -6.76
N THR A 321 -55.81 -33.55 -7.14
CA THR A 321 -56.47 -34.66 -6.45
C THR A 321 -55.71 -35.98 -6.69
N PRO A 322 -55.78 -36.95 -5.75
CA PRO A 322 -55.12 -38.24 -5.93
C PRO A 322 -55.54 -38.97 -7.21
N GLY A 323 -56.80 -38.83 -7.62
CA GLY A 323 -57.32 -39.36 -8.88
C GLY A 323 -56.67 -38.70 -10.09
N ASP A 324 -56.56 -37.37 -10.11
CA ASP A 324 -55.92 -36.64 -11.22
C ASP A 324 -54.44 -37.00 -11.36
N LEU A 325 -53.75 -37.23 -10.24
CA LEU A 325 -52.34 -37.63 -10.24
C LEU A 325 -52.10 -39.07 -10.72
N VAL A 326 -53.03 -40.00 -10.46
CA VAL A 326 -52.94 -41.40 -10.92
C VAL A 326 -53.31 -41.54 -12.39
N PHE A 327 -54.32 -40.80 -12.86
CA PHE A 327 -54.82 -40.88 -14.23
C PHE A 327 -54.21 -39.82 -15.17
N GLU A 328 -53.20 -39.08 -14.70
CA GLU A 328 -52.51 -38.02 -15.44
C GLU A 328 -53.45 -36.97 -16.08
N ARG A 329 -54.54 -36.61 -15.38
CA ARG A 329 -55.54 -35.63 -15.84
C ARG A 329 -55.19 -34.19 -15.48
#